data_AF-A0A8K0K3U3-F1
#
_entry.id   AF-A0A8K0K3U3-F1
#
_cell.length_a   1.000
_cell.length_b   1.000
_cell.length_c   1.000
_cell.angle_alpha   90.00
_cell.angle_beta   90.00
_cell.angle_gamma   90.00
#
_symmetry.space_group_name_H-M   'P 1'
#
loop_
_entity.id
_entity.type
_entity.pdbx_description
1 polymer ?
#
loop_
_entity_poly.entity_id
_entity_poly.type
_entity_poly.pdbx_seq_one_letter_code
_entity_poly.pdbx_strand_id
1 'polypeptide(L)'
;MVGARPFLLPGEQPRSLRSLLLLTAASAFFVGIVIGVTIPLYVLPPPAALASPQQRRALPPSLPAPADLPLSSKLSESSTSSVNSINGAEWAYSEGKGWRRRTVSPTGNATPHPAPVSLVDDAKVAVESSAEAAVPSRDPPTFHGVSFVTPSMDVDGASVKNSPGDAVGAAPQEEWPDVISGAFWGETVESAIPRGFADSDSDSWRKMVRSAAVVGLEEGCGRMQNRLLTLEGGVRACARYRQNTDQIQGEIFGFYLAGLLGLGGHVAPSSLAVVGRGPTTAAPNSLDGSPEVVDRWSAVRGALGVAQWADGKAVVLTQFVDGLGPAYIPPLLRGGDKRMHPPDVKTLIRDGIRASSLADLVHHNTSGGPSSTATVPLSSDLLRQLTELAQWSDLLVFDYLTANLDRVVNNLYNLQWNPAMLDSPAHNLARLQVPSPSVRPFSPGGSPLGEGHLLFLDNESALLHGYRLLPKYERYHASLLDSACVFRRSTVDAVRRLRAKRPEVGEALRRSFQNFDPEFRDVLPFLPEKSLKILNMRIERVHEHMVDCQRRYESRARQGLRKDGS
;
A
#
# COMPACT_ATOMS: atom_id res chain seq x y z
N MET A 1 -13.09 -73.17 -16.06
CA MET A 1 -14.39 -72.55 -15.73
C MET A 1 -14.38 -72.13 -14.26
N VAL A 2 -14.10 -70.87 -13.97
CA VAL A 2 -14.31 -70.27 -12.64
C VAL A 2 -14.88 -68.87 -12.90
N GLY A 3 -16.13 -68.67 -12.46
CA GLY A 3 -16.94 -67.49 -12.78
C GLY A 3 -16.55 -66.27 -11.94
N ALA A 4 -16.47 -65.12 -12.61
CA ALA A 4 -16.29 -63.81 -12.01
C ALA A 4 -17.56 -63.34 -11.28
N ARG A 5 -17.39 -62.70 -10.12
CA ARG A 5 -18.46 -61.91 -9.46
C ARG A 5 -18.33 -60.43 -9.87
N PRO A 6 -19.44 -59.72 -10.11
CA PRO A 6 -19.41 -58.35 -10.61
C PRO A 6 -19.16 -57.32 -9.49
N PHE A 7 -18.44 -56.26 -9.84
CA PHE A 7 -18.28 -55.03 -9.07
C PHE A 7 -19.63 -54.27 -9.00
N LEU A 8 -20.04 -53.87 -7.80
CA LEU A 8 -21.20 -53.00 -7.57
C LEU A 8 -20.81 -51.53 -7.70
N LEU A 9 -21.64 -50.76 -8.43
CA LEU A 9 -21.57 -49.30 -8.60
C LEU A 9 -21.93 -48.54 -7.30
N PRO A 10 -21.47 -47.29 -7.13
CA PRO A 10 -21.68 -46.52 -5.91
C PRO A 10 -23.10 -45.95 -5.86
N GLY A 11 -23.98 -46.59 -5.08
CA GLY A 11 -25.37 -46.13 -4.94
C GLY A 11 -26.05 -46.55 -3.63
N GLU A 12 -25.68 -47.68 -3.03
CA GLU A 12 -26.34 -48.16 -1.82
C GLU A 12 -25.32 -48.63 -0.79
N GLN A 13 -24.87 -47.71 0.08
CA GLN A 13 -24.30 -48.14 1.36
C GLN A 13 -25.44 -48.42 2.34
N PRO A 14 -25.41 -49.56 3.07
CA PRO A 14 -26.45 -49.91 4.03
C PRO A 14 -26.54 -48.83 5.11
N ARG A 15 -27.77 -48.43 5.46
CA ARG A 15 -28.07 -47.36 6.44
C ARG A 15 -27.35 -47.55 7.79
N SER A 16 -26.97 -48.78 8.13
CA SER A 16 -26.19 -49.11 9.33
C SER A 16 -24.77 -48.53 9.31
N LEU A 17 -24.09 -48.53 8.16
CA LEU A 17 -22.70 -48.05 8.06
C LEU A 17 -22.60 -46.52 8.14
N ARG A 18 -23.56 -45.81 7.52
CA ARG A 18 -23.68 -44.35 7.64
C ARG A 18 -23.98 -43.93 9.07
N SER A 19 -24.85 -44.67 9.76
CA SER A 19 -25.18 -44.40 11.16
C SER A 19 -23.97 -44.61 12.07
N LEU A 20 -23.18 -45.67 11.82
CA LEU A 20 -21.95 -45.93 12.57
C LEU A 20 -20.90 -44.83 12.36
N LEU A 21 -20.69 -44.37 11.11
CA LEU A 21 -19.77 -43.28 10.81
C LEU A 21 -20.18 -41.97 11.49
N LEU A 22 -21.47 -41.63 11.45
CA LEU A 22 -21.99 -40.44 12.13
C LEU A 22 -21.82 -40.52 13.65
N LEU A 23 -22.07 -41.69 14.26
CA LEU A 23 -21.84 -41.91 15.68
C LEU A 23 -20.36 -41.77 16.07
N THR A 24 -19.44 -42.29 15.24
CA THR A 24 -18.00 -42.14 15.49
C THR A 24 -17.53 -40.70 15.36
N ALA A 25 -18.02 -39.97 14.35
CA ALA A 25 -17.69 -38.56 14.15
C ALA A 25 -18.24 -37.68 15.29
N ALA A 26 -19.47 -37.92 15.72
CA ALA A 26 -20.06 -37.22 16.86
C ALA A 26 -19.28 -37.49 18.16
N SER A 27 -18.92 -38.76 18.42
CA SER A 27 -18.14 -39.14 19.60
C SER A 27 -16.76 -38.45 19.62
N ALA A 28 -16.07 -38.41 18.48
CA ALA A 28 -14.78 -37.71 18.36
C ALA A 28 -14.91 -36.20 18.61
N PHE A 29 -15.97 -35.57 18.12
CA PHE A 29 -16.24 -34.16 18.34
C PHE A 29 -16.49 -33.84 19.82
N PHE A 30 -17.30 -34.65 20.51
CA PHE A 30 -17.55 -34.45 21.95
C PHE A 30 -16.29 -34.66 22.79
N VAL A 31 -15.48 -35.68 22.49
CA VAL A 31 -14.19 -35.88 23.17
C VAL A 31 -13.25 -34.69 22.92
N GLY A 32 -13.21 -34.16 21.70
CA GLY A 32 -12.45 -32.96 21.35
C GLY A 32 -12.87 -31.72 22.14
N ILE A 33 -14.18 -31.49 22.32
CA ILE A 33 -14.69 -30.38 23.14
C ILE A 33 -14.35 -30.58 24.61
N VAL A 34 -14.56 -31.77 25.17
CA VAL A 34 -14.26 -32.04 26.58
C VAL A 34 -12.78 -31.77 26.84
N ILE A 35 -11.87 -32.33 26.04
CA ILE A 35 -10.43 -32.11 26.17
C ILE A 35 -10.07 -30.63 25.96
N GLY A 36 -10.59 -30.00 24.90
CA GLY A 36 -10.28 -28.63 24.52
C GLY A 36 -10.79 -27.57 25.51
N VAL A 37 -11.85 -27.86 26.28
CA VAL A 37 -12.43 -26.92 27.25
C VAL A 37 -11.99 -27.23 28.67
N THR A 38 -11.93 -28.50 29.09
CA THR A 38 -11.56 -28.84 30.46
C THR A 38 -10.07 -28.66 30.73
N ILE A 39 -9.17 -29.00 29.79
CA ILE A 39 -7.73 -28.87 30.04
C ILE A 39 -7.33 -27.40 30.30
N PRO A 40 -7.76 -26.40 29.51
CA PRO A 40 -7.46 -25.00 29.82
C PRO A 40 -8.03 -24.52 31.16
N LEU A 41 -9.17 -25.06 31.61
CA LEU A 41 -9.81 -24.64 32.86
C LEU A 41 -9.12 -25.20 34.11
N TYR A 42 -8.44 -26.35 34.01
CA TYR A 42 -7.81 -27.00 35.16
C TYR A 42 -6.28 -26.92 35.15
N VAL A 43 -5.65 -26.76 33.99
CA VAL A 43 -4.18 -26.77 33.85
C VAL A 43 -3.59 -25.36 33.74
N LEU A 44 -4.37 -24.37 33.26
CA LEU A 44 -3.87 -23.01 33.14
C LEU A 44 -4.28 -22.19 34.38
N PRO A 45 -3.33 -21.53 35.06
CA PRO A 45 -3.65 -20.65 36.17
C PRO A 45 -4.53 -19.49 35.68
N PRO A 46 -5.49 -19.01 36.50
CA PRO A 46 -6.37 -17.92 36.10
C PRO A 46 -5.55 -16.66 35.79
N PRO A 47 -5.93 -15.89 34.76
CA PRO A 47 -5.25 -14.64 34.45
C PRO A 47 -5.38 -13.69 35.63
N ALA A 48 -4.24 -13.13 36.05
CA ALA A 48 -4.14 -12.19 37.15
C ALA A 48 -5.16 -11.05 36.96
N ALA A 49 -6.08 -10.94 37.92
CA ALA A 49 -7.03 -9.84 38.01
C ALA A 49 -6.28 -8.52 38.24
N LEU A 50 -6.55 -7.56 37.35
CA LEU A 50 -6.46 -6.10 37.48
C LEU A 50 -5.60 -5.53 38.63
N ALA A 51 -4.45 -4.96 38.28
CA ALA A 51 -3.82 -3.90 39.08
C ALA A 51 -4.28 -2.52 38.58
N SER A 52 -4.79 -1.72 39.50
CA SER A 52 -5.33 -0.37 39.31
C SER A 52 -4.24 0.69 38.98
N PRO A 53 -4.60 1.81 38.35
CA PRO A 53 -3.67 2.85 37.94
C PRO A 53 -3.44 3.85 39.10
N GLN A 54 -2.62 3.50 40.10
CA GLN A 54 -2.19 4.49 41.10
C GLN A 54 -0.77 4.33 41.66
N GLN A 55 0.06 3.45 41.09
CA GLN A 55 1.38 3.12 41.67
C GLN A 55 2.59 3.37 40.75
N ARG A 56 2.51 4.38 39.86
CA ARG A 56 3.68 4.91 39.14
C ARG A 56 4.02 6.32 39.59
N ARG A 57 4.61 6.45 40.79
CA ARG A 57 5.46 7.58 41.17
C ARG A 57 6.38 7.16 42.31
N ALA A 58 7.59 6.73 41.96
CA ALA A 58 8.80 6.86 42.76
C ALA A 58 9.98 6.30 41.94
N LEU A 59 10.85 7.19 41.43
CA LEU A 59 12.23 6.82 41.09
C LEU A 59 13.04 6.76 42.39
N PRO A 60 13.99 5.81 42.54
CA PRO A 60 15.10 5.97 43.48
C PRO A 60 16.37 6.47 42.76
N PRO A 61 17.31 7.07 43.52
CA PRO A 61 18.38 7.92 42.99
C PRO A 61 19.65 7.16 42.59
N SER A 62 20.44 7.85 41.77
CA SER A 62 21.78 7.54 41.27
C SER A 62 22.85 7.29 42.33
N LEU A 63 23.76 6.34 42.07
CA LEU A 63 25.03 6.12 42.78
C LEU A 63 26.25 6.49 41.89
N PRO A 64 27.41 6.81 42.49
CA PRO A 64 28.38 7.75 41.93
C PRO A 64 29.56 7.09 41.19
N ALA A 65 30.26 7.92 40.40
CA ALA A 65 31.49 7.59 39.68
C ALA A 65 32.72 7.53 40.61
N PRO A 66 33.76 6.73 40.28
CA PRO A 66 35.08 6.84 40.90
C PRO A 66 36.08 7.63 40.06
N ALA A 67 37.04 8.22 40.78
CA ALA A 67 38.05 9.19 40.35
C ALA A 67 39.36 8.56 39.82
N ASP A 68 39.86 9.15 38.74
CA ASP A 68 41.21 9.68 38.44
C ASP A 68 42.54 9.16 39.09
N LEU A 69 43.49 8.87 38.17
CA LEU A 69 44.98 9.02 38.14
C LEU A 69 45.91 7.82 38.46
N PRO A 70 47.17 7.75 37.94
CA PRO A 70 47.80 8.45 36.80
C PRO A 70 48.68 7.58 35.82
N LEU A 71 49.13 8.27 34.75
CA LEU A 71 50.11 7.95 33.67
C LEU A 71 51.34 7.05 33.98
N SER A 72 51.77 6.22 33.01
CA SER A 72 53.00 6.49 32.19
C SER A 72 53.29 5.46 31.07
N SER A 73 53.61 6.01 29.88
CA SER A 73 54.61 5.63 28.86
C SER A 73 54.60 4.31 28.03
N LYS A 74 54.55 4.54 26.71
CA LYS A 74 55.41 4.04 25.59
C LYS A 74 55.05 2.75 24.79
N LEU A 75 54.75 3.03 23.51
CA LEU A 75 55.27 2.45 22.26
C LEU A 75 54.61 1.21 21.59
N SER A 76 54.48 1.41 20.26
CA SER A 76 54.39 0.49 19.11
C SER A 76 53.10 -0.25 18.75
N GLU A 77 52.48 0.29 17.68
CA GLU A 77 52.13 -0.38 16.41
C GLU A 77 50.94 -1.35 16.29
N SER A 78 50.17 -1.04 15.24
CA SER A 78 49.46 -1.93 14.32
C SER A 78 48.02 -2.39 14.65
N SER A 79 47.09 -1.62 14.09
CA SER A 79 46.05 -2.09 13.15
C SER A 79 45.10 -3.21 13.58
N THR A 80 43.86 -2.83 13.94
CA THR A 80 42.59 -3.39 13.45
C THR A 80 41.43 -2.68 14.17
N SER A 81 40.85 -1.64 13.54
CA SER A 81 39.68 -0.97 14.10
C SER A 81 38.40 -1.63 13.59
N SER A 82 37.91 -2.55 14.40
CA SER A 82 36.51 -2.97 14.48
C SER A 82 35.66 -1.76 14.89
N VAL A 83 34.77 -1.28 14.01
CA VAL A 83 33.79 -0.26 14.39
C VAL A 83 32.60 -0.97 15.03
N ASN A 84 32.50 -0.85 16.35
CA ASN A 84 31.32 -1.16 17.13
C ASN A 84 30.15 -0.31 16.63
N SER A 85 29.11 -0.97 16.10
CA SER A 85 27.84 -0.31 15.83
C SER A 85 27.02 -0.18 17.12
N ILE A 86 26.45 1.01 17.23
CA ILE A 86 25.77 1.59 18.37
C ILE A 86 24.40 0.92 18.58
N ASN A 87 24.00 0.79 19.85
CA ASN A 87 22.67 0.35 20.29
C ASN A 87 21.54 1.15 19.61
N GLY A 88 20.98 0.61 18.51
CA GLY A 88 19.75 1.09 17.89
C GLY A 88 18.57 0.24 18.35
N ALA A 89 17.58 0.86 19.00
CA ALA A 89 16.35 0.17 19.37
C ALA A 89 15.50 -0.10 18.12
N GLU A 90 15.30 -1.38 17.79
CA GLU A 90 14.57 -1.83 16.61
C GLU A 90 13.06 -1.97 16.91
N TRP A 91 12.23 -1.42 16.02
CA TRP A 91 10.77 -1.51 16.09
C TRP A 91 10.28 -2.56 15.11
N ALA A 92 9.59 -3.58 15.61
CA ALA A 92 8.98 -4.61 14.77
C ALA A 92 7.45 -4.56 14.90
N TYR A 93 6.77 -4.66 13.77
CA TYR A 93 5.32 -4.78 13.69
C TYR A 93 4.90 -6.25 13.74
N SER A 94 3.88 -6.57 14.53
CA SER A 94 3.28 -7.90 14.63
C SER A 94 1.76 -7.76 14.49
N GLU A 95 1.18 -8.53 13.57
CA GLU A 95 -0.28 -8.61 13.43
C GLU A 95 -0.93 -8.99 14.78
N GLY A 96 -1.99 -8.26 15.14
CA GLY A 96 -2.76 -8.44 16.38
C GLY A 96 -2.20 -7.77 17.64
N LYS A 97 -0.96 -7.23 17.64
CA LYS A 97 -0.34 -6.67 18.87
C LYS A 97 0.30 -5.29 18.73
N GLY A 98 0.31 -4.70 17.53
CA GLY A 98 0.88 -3.37 17.27
C GLY A 98 2.41 -3.33 17.39
N TRP A 99 2.99 -2.14 17.29
CA TRP A 99 4.43 -1.90 17.33
C TRP A 99 5.02 -2.19 18.71
N ARG A 100 6.10 -2.99 18.76
CA ARG A 100 6.88 -3.23 20.00
C ARG A 100 8.38 -3.07 19.78
N ARG A 101 9.06 -2.57 20.81
CA ARG A 101 10.52 -2.45 20.91
C ARG A 101 11.09 -3.81 21.36
N ARG A 102 12.03 -4.38 20.60
CA ARG A 102 12.72 -5.64 20.98
C ARG A 102 14.10 -5.35 21.56
N THR A 103 14.45 -6.02 22.66
CA THR A 103 15.82 -6.09 23.22
C THR A 103 16.31 -7.52 23.03
N VAL A 104 17.41 -7.73 22.31
CA VAL A 104 17.98 -9.05 22.04
C VAL A 104 19.18 -9.30 22.96
N SER A 105 19.21 -10.45 23.62
CA SER A 105 20.39 -10.98 24.34
C SER A 105 20.89 -12.24 23.61
N PRO A 106 22.21 -12.46 23.46
CA PRO A 106 22.74 -13.56 22.64
C PRO A 106 23.16 -14.76 23.50
N THR A 107 22.58 -15.94 23.25
CA THR A 107 23.14 -17.30 23.48
C THR A 107 22.25 -18.27 22.69
N GLY A 108 22.67 -19.40 22.09
CA GLY A 108 23.93 -20.12 21.97
C GLY A 108 23.68 -21.36 21.08
N ASN A 109 24.74 -21.85 20.44
CA ASN A 109 24.77 -22.95 19.46
C ASN A 109 24.21 -24.30 19.94
N ALA A 110 23.56 -25.04 19.03
CA ALA A 110 23.61 -26.50 19.00
C ALA A 110 23.22 -27.06 17.60
N THR A 111 24.14 -27.79 16.97
CA THR A 111 23.91 -28.77 15.89
C THR A 111 23.83 -30.17 16.53
N PRO A 112 23.18 -31.19 15.89
CA PRO A 112 23.93 -32.05 14.96
C PRO A 112 23.12 -32.66 13.78
N HIS A 113 23.89 -33.41 12.97
CA HIS A 113 23.75 -33.96 11.62
C HIS A 113 22.68 -35.08 11.35
N PRO A 114 22.50 -35.48 10.05
CA PRO A 114 21.33 -36.19 9.51
C PRO A 114 21.59 -37.67 9.15
N ALA A 115 20.54 -38.36 8.68
CA ALA A 115 20.65 -39.58 7.85
C ALA A 115 19.58 -39.63 6.73
N PRO A 116 19.86 -40.25 5.57
CA PRO A 116 19.11 -40.08 4.32
C PRO A 116 18.23 -41.30 3.95
N VAL A 117 17.21 -41.09 3.11
CA VAL A 117 16.60 -42.16 2.30
C VAL A 117 16.31 -41.66 0.88
N SER A 118 16.70 -42.48 -0.07
CA SER A 118 16.77 -42.30 -1.51
C SER A 118 15.49 -42.68 -2.27
N LEU A 119 15.32 -42.02 -3.43
CA LEU A 119 14.91 -42.53 -4.75
C LEU A 119 13.60 -43.33 -4.89
N VAL A 120 12.73 -42.94 -5.83
CA VAL A 120 12.64 -43.51 -7.20
C VAL A 120 11.55 -42.76 -7.99
N ASP A 121 11.82 -42.63 -9.29
CA ASP A 121 11.12 -42.05 -10.43
C ASP A 121 9.64 -42.47 -10.62
N ASP A 122 8.82 -41.65 -11.31
CA ASP A 122 8.62 -41.77 -12.75
C ASP A 122 7.48 -40.90 -13.31
N ALA A 123 7.63 -40.59 -14.60
CA ALA A 123 6.90 -39.65 -15.43
C ALA A 123 5.40 -39.94 -15.67
N LYS A 124 4.61 -38.90 -16.04
CA LYS A 124 4.03 -38.81 -17.39
C LYS A 124 3.27 -37.51 -17.67
N VAL A 125 3.62 -36.94 -18.81
CA VAL A 125 2.89 -35.94 -19.61
C VAL A 125 1.63 -36.59 -20.20
N ALA A 126 0.51 -35.87 -20.16
CA ALA A 126 -0.59 -36.03 -21.11
C ALA A 126 -1.24 -34.66 -21.37
N VAL A 127 -1.07 -34.21 -22.61
CA VAL A 127 -1.78 -33.10 -23.25
C VAL A 127 -3.11 -33.68 -23.73
N GLU A 128 -4.23 -33.07 -23.34
CA GLU A 128 -5.50 -33.28 -24.04
C GLU A 128 -6.28 -31.97 -24.11
N SER A 129 -6.36 -31.47 -25.35
CA SER A 129 -7.33 -30.49 -25.80
C SER A 129 -8.71 -31.12 -25.86
N SER A 130 -9.75 -30.43 -25.38
CA SER A 130 -11.11 -30.69 -25.85
C SER A 130 -11.97 -29.45 -25.75
N ALA A 131 -12.71 -29.25 -26.84
CA ALA A 131 -13.45 -28.07 -27.22
C ALA A 131 -14.80 -27.92 -26.49
N GLU A 132 -15.38 -26.75 -26.74
CA GLU A 132 -16.66 -26.22 -26.29
C GLU A 132 -17.84 -27.20 -26.30
N ALA A 133 -18.66 -27.13 -25.25
CA ALA A 133 -20.07 -27.44 -25.31
C ALA A 133 -20.85 -26.30 -24.64
N ALA A 134 -21.59 -25.55 -25.46
CA ALA A 134 -22.48 -24.48 -25.06
C ALA A 134 -23.71 -25.02 -24.32
N VAL A 135 -24.07 -24.39 -23.19
CA VAL A 135 -25.34 -24.57 -22.49
C VAL A 135 -25.93 -23.17 -22.22
N PRO A 136 -27.24 -22.94 -22.49
CA PRO A 136 -27.81 -21.61 -22.52
C PRO A 136 -28.11 -21.10 -21.11
N SER A 137 -27.50 -19.98 -20.70
CA SER A 137 -27.81 -19.34 -19.42
C SER A 137 -28.82 -18.21 -19.60
N ARG A 138 -29.98 -18.45 -18.99
CA ARG A 138 -31.14 -17.57 -18.74
C ARG A 138 -30.77 -16.14 -18.36
N ASP A 139 -31.60 -15.21 -18.82
CA ASP A 139 -31.60 -13.80 -18.44
C ASP A 139 -31.64 -13.60 -16.91
N PRO A 140 -30.83 -12.69 -16.34
CA PRO A 140 -30.97 -12.30 -14.96
C PRO A 140 -32.18 -11.35 -14.78
N PRO A 141 -32.91 -11.45 -13.65
CA PRO A 141 -34.11 -10.65 -13.42
C PRO A 141 -33.76 -9.16 -13.27
N THR A 142 -34.50 -8.33 -13.99
CA THR A 142 -34.57 -6.87 -13.80
C THR A 142 -35.09 -6.57 -12.39
N PHE A 143 -34.19 -6.12 -11.51
CA PHE A 143 -34.58 -5.56 -10.22
C PHE A 143 -34.93 -4.08 -10.41
N HIS A 144 -36.19 -3.75 -10.17
CA HIS A 144 -36.70 -2.38 -10.18
C HIS A 144 -35.97 -1.55 -9.10
N GLY A 145 -35.37 -0.44 -9.51
CA GLY A 145 -34.77 0.54 -8.62
C GLY A 145 -35.81 1.11 -7.67
N VAL A 146 -35.58 0.93 -6.37
CA VAL A 146 -36.33 1.62 -5.32
C VAL A 146 -35.78 3.05 -5.26
N SER A 147 -36.61 3.99 -5.73
CA SER A 147 -36.39 5.43 -5.62
C SER A 147 -36.45 5.83 -4.14
N PHE A 148 -35.35 6.35 -3.61
CA PHE A 148 -35.38 7.07 -2.33
C PHE A 148 -35.77 8.52 -2.63
N VAL A 149 -37.07 8.77 -2.55
CA VAL A 149 -37.65 10.11 -2.40
C VAL A 149 -37.24 10.63 -1.02
N THR A 150 -36.53 11.74 -0.98
CA THR A 150 -36.29 12.51 0.24
C THR A 150 -37.61 13.14 0.70
N PRO A 151 -37.98 13.09 2.00
CA PRO A 151 -39.15 13.81 2.47
C PRO A 151 -38.85 15.31 2.50
N SER A 152 -39.66 16.08 1.77
CA SER A 152 -39.86 17.51 2.00
C SER A 152 -40.57 17.65 3.34
N MET A 153 -39.92 18.32 4.31
CA MET A 153 -40.62 18.82 5.50
C MET A 153 -40.91 20.29 5.28
N ASP A 154 -42.18 20.56 4.95
CA ASP A 154 -42.81 21.86 5.13
C ASP A 154 -42.95 22.14 6.63
N VAL A 155 -42.47 23.30 7.06
CA VAL A 155 -42.87 23.91 8.33
C VAL A 155 -43.24 25.35 8.02
N ASP A 156 -44.55 25.57 7.85
CA ASP A 156 -45.17 26.90 7.94
C ASP A 156 -45.24 27.34 9.41
N GLY A 157 -44.84 28.58 9.70
CA GLY A 157 -45.15 29.19 10.99
C GLY A 157 -44.34 30.44 11.36
N ALA A 158 -44.93 31.61 11.09
CA ALA A 158 -44.77 32.89 11.81
C ALA A 158 -43.58 33.83 11.48
N SER A 159 -43.87 34.70 10.50
CA SER A 159 -43.61 36.15 10.46
C SER A 159 -42.90 36.81 11.65
N VAL A 160 -41.68 37.32 11.41
CA VAL A 160 -41.21 38.60 11.98
C VAL A 160 -40.62 39.43 10.84
N LYS A 161 -41.30 40.53 10.50
CA LYS A 161 -40.82 41.57 9.59
C LYS A 161 -39.72 42.35 10.30
N ASN A 162 -38.51 42.37 9.74
CA ASN A 162 -37.56 43.46 9.89
C ASN A 162 -36.90 43.71 8.52
N SER A 163 -37.11 44.90 7.98
CA SER A 163 -36.39 45.47 6.85
C SER A 163 -35.86 46.84 7.30
N PRO A 164 -34.96 47.48 6.54
CA PRO A 164 -33.66 46.99 6.11
C PRO A 164 -32.58 48.07 6.36
N GLY A 165 -31.31 47.69 6.34
CA GLY A 165 -30.23 48.66 6.18
C GLY A 165 -29.07 48.41 7.12
N ASP A 166 -28.22 47.46 6.75
CA ASP A 166 -26.79 47.65 6.86
C ASP A 166 -26.16 46.89 5.70
N ALA A 167 -25.45 47.64 4.86
CA ALA A 167 -24.63 47.07 3.80
C ALA A 167 -23.57 46.19 4.47
N VAL A 168 -23.82 44.87 4.51
CA VAL A 168 -22.78 43.89 4.73
C VAL A 168 -21.88 43.99 3.51
N GLY A 169 -20.85 44.83 3.60
CA GLY A 169 -19.76 44.86 2.65
C GLY A 169 -19.32 43.42 2.43
N ALA A 170 -19.36 42.97 1.17
CA ALA A 170 -18.84 41.67 0.80
C ALA A 170 -17.42 41.59 1.36
N ALA A 171 -17.21 40.70 2.34
CA ALA A 171 -15.87 40.37 2.78
C ALA A 171 -15.05 40.03 1.53
N PRO A 172 -13.83 40.57 1.36
CA PRO A 172 -13.02 40.31 0.19
C PRO A 172 -13.02 38.80 -0.07
N GLN A 173 -13.39 38.38 -1.28
CA GLN A 173 -13.31 36.98 -1.65
C GLN A 173 -11.84 36.55 -1.46
N GLU A 174 -11.55 35.86 -0.35
CA GLU A 174 -10.23 35.33 -0.06
C GLU A 174 -9.92 34.26 -1.12
N GLU A 175 -9.28 34.69 -2.19
CA GLU A 175 -8.83 33.81 -3.26
C GLU A 175 -7.34 33.52 -3.05
N TRP A 176 -7.02 32.24 -2.86
CA TRP A 176 -5.65 31.71 -2.85
C TRP A 176 -5.39 30.92 -4.14
N PRO A 177 -5.45 31.54 -5.33
CA PRO A 177 -5.37 30.81 -6.60
C PRO A 177 -4.05 30.04 -6.75
N ASP A 178 -2.96 30.54 -6.17
CA ASP A 178 -1.64 29.91 -6.15
C ASP A 178 -1.58 28.67 -5.24
N VAL A 179 -2.59 28.46 -4.38
CA VAL A 179 -2.70 27.31 -3.46
C VAL A 179 -3.79 26.35 -3.90
N ILE A 180 -4.94 26.88 -4.33
CA ILE A 180 -6.07 26.13 -4.87
C ILE A 180 -6.80 26.97 -5.93
N SER A 181 -6.92 26.42 -7.14
CA SER A 181 -7.58 27.06 -8.27
C SER A 181 -8.71 26.17 -8.80
N GLY A 182 -9.94 26.48 -8.41
CA GLY A 182 -11.11 25.67 -8.80
C GLY A 182 -11.01 24.26 -8.23
N ALA A 183 -10.98 23.23 -9.09
CA ALA A 183 -10.82 21.83 -8.72
C ALA A 183 -9.35 21.34 -8.75
N PHE A 184 -8.39 22.26 -8.79
CA PHE A 184 -6.97 21.94 -8.91
C PHE A 184 -6.15 22.49 -7.75
N TRP A 185 -5.12 21.75 -7.34
CA TRP A 185 -4.05 22.31 -6.51
C TRP A 185 -3.32 23.42 -7.28
N GLY A 186 -2.94 24.48 -6.57
CA GLY A 186 -2.19 25.60 -7.12
C GLY A 186 -0.67 25.33 -7.11
N GLU A 187 0.07 26.20 -7.78
CA GLU A 187 1.52 26.07 -7.99
C GLU A 187 2.32 25.97 -6.68
N THR A 188 1.88 26.69 -5.63
CA THR A 188 2.52 26.65 -4.30
C THR A 188 2.49 25.26 -3.71
N VAL A 189 1.39 24.52 -3.89
CA VAL A 189 1.26 23.14 -3.39
C VAL A 189 1.98 22.17 -4.31
N GLU A 190 1.77 22.26 -5.62
CA GLU A 190 2.39 21.35 -6.60
C GLU A 190 3.93 21.40 -6.56
N SER A 191 4.53 22.60 -6.47
CA SER A 191 5.99 22.78 -6.39
C SER A 191 6.58 22.34 -5.04
N ALA A 192 5.77 22.29 -3.99
CA ALA A 192 6.19 21.86 -2.65
C ALA A 192 6.01 20.34 -2.42
N ILE A 193 5.46 19.59 -3.38
CA ILE A 193 5.33 18.13 -3.24
C ILE A 193 6.72 17.50 -3.16
N PRO A 194 6.99 16.69 -2.12
CA PRO A 194 8.28 16.03 -1.97
C PRO A 194 8.62 15.14 -3.17
N ARG A 195 9.87 15.21 -3.61
CA ARG A 195 10.39 14.40 -4.71
C ARG A 195 10.23 12.91 -4.42
N GLY A 196 9.63 12.19 -5.38
CA GLY A 196 9.56 10.73 -5.42
C GLY A 196 10.64 10.10 -6.30
N PHE A 197 10.45 8.83 -6.65
CA PHE A 197 11.31 8.12 -7.60
C PHE A 197 11.24 8.73 -9.01
N ALA A 198 12.37 8.71 -9.72
CA ALA A 198 12.45 9.04 -11.14
C ALA A 198 12.38 7.76 -12.00
N ASP A 199 12.03 7.91 -13.29
CA ASP A 199 12.03 6.80 -14.24
C ASP A 199 13.42 6.14 -14.35
N SER A 200 14.49 6.93 -14.24
CA SER A 200 15.88 6.44 -14.24
C SER A 200 16.20 5.54 -13.04
N ASP A 201 15.53 5.72 -11.91
CA ASP A 201 15.70 4.85 -10.74
C ASP A 201 15.10 3.47 -11.03
N SER A 202 13.95 3.43 -11.71
CA SER A 202 13.31 2.19 -12.13
C SER A 202 14.12 1.42 -13.16
N ASP A 203 14.74 2.12 -14.12
CA ASP A 203 15.61 1.50 -15.12
C ASP A 203 16.89 0.95 -14.50
N SER A 204 17.47 1.68 -13.56
CA SER A 204 18.67 1.24 -12.85
C SER A 204 18.37 0.05 -11.93
N TRP A 205 17.24 0.09 -11.21
CA TRP A 205 16.76 -1.00 -10.39
C TRP A 205 16.62 -2.29 -11.21
N ARG A 206 15.94 -2.21 -12.36
CA ARG A 206 15.73 -3.35 -13.25
C ARG A 206 17.04 -3.96 -13.74
N LYS A 207 18.00 -3.11 -14.14
CA LYS A 207 19.34 -3.57 -14.57
C LYS A 207 20.05 -4.33 -13.45
N MET A 208 20.06 -3.77 -12.24
CA MET A 208 20.69 -4.42 -11.09
C MET A 208 19.98 -5.72 -10.70
N VAL A 209 18.65 -5.67 -10.55
CA VAL A 209 17.85 -6.83 -10.20
C VAL A 209 18.00 -7.93 -11.23
N ARG A 210 18.30 -7.65 -12.50
CA ARG A 210 18.58 -8.69 -13.49
C ARG A 210 19.98 -9.29 -13.37
N SER A 211 21.03 -8.56 -12.99
CA SER A 211 22.39 -9.12 -13.01
C SER A 211 22.94 -9.57 -11.64
N ALA A 212 22.56 -8.92 -10.53
CA ALA A 212 23.20 -9.12 -9.24
C ALA A 212 22.94 -10.51 -8.61
N ALA A 213 23.95 -11.10 -7.95
CA ALA A 213 23.75 -12.30 -7.15
C ALA A 213 22.90 -12.00 -5.90
N VAL A 214 22.12 -12.98 -5.45
CA VAL A 214 21.38 -12.90 -4.18
C VAL A 214 22.25 -13.50 -3.08
N VAL A 215 22.72 -12.64 -2.18
CA VAL A 215 23.70 -13.02 -1.13
C VAL A 215 23.07 -13.15 0.26
N GLY A 216 21.86 -12.65 0.45
CA GLY A 216 21.13 -12.76 1.72
C GLY A 216 19.61 -12.84 1.52
N LEU A 217 18.94 -13.58 2.40
CA LEU A 217 17.49 -13.76 2.38
C LEU A 217 16.99 -13.94 3.82
N GLU A 218 16.23 -12.98 4.32
CA GLU A 218 15.81 -12.87 5.71
C GLU A 218 14.30 -12.64 5.83
N GLU A 219 13.71 -12.94 7.00
CA GLU A 219 12.32 -12.57 7.26
C GLU A 219 12.15 -11.04 7.23
N GLY A 220 11.09 -10.58 6.59
CA GLY A 220 10.81 -9.14 6.48
C GLY A 220 9.73 -8.83 5.47
N CYS A 221 9.47 -7.54 5.29
CA CYS A 221 8.52 -7.04 4.29
C CYS A 221 7.07 -7.51 4.49
N GLY A 222 6.64 -7.61 5.76
CA GLY A 222 5.23 -7.78 6.13
C GLY A 222 4.81 -9.22 6.36
N ARG A 223 4.60 -10.00 5.28
CA ARG A 223 4.02 -11.35 5.38
C ARG A 223 5.06 -12.44 5.65
N MET A 224 4.60 -13.54 6.25
CA MET A 224 5.43 -14.71 6.61
C MET A 224 6.24 -15.30 5.43
N GLN A 225 5.73 -15.25 4.19
CA GLN A 225 6.45 -15.72 3.01
C GLN A 225 7.24 -14.63 2.29
N ASN A 226 7.05 -13.35 2.63
CA ASN A 226 7.87 -12.27 2.08
C ASN A 226 9.27 -12.33 2.69
N ARG A 227 10.27 -11.91 1.93
CA ARG A 227 11.65 -11.89 2.39
C ARG A 227 12.29 -10.54 2.14
N LEU A 228 13.12 -10.11 3.07
CA LEU A 228 14.11 -9.08 2.82
C LEU A 228 15.30 -9.75 2.14
N LEU A 229 15.53 -9.36 0.90
CA LEU A 229 16.59 -9.88 0.06
C LEU A 229 17.76 -8.90 0.06
N THR A 230 18.98 -9.41 0.16
CA THR A 230 20.22 -8.63 -0.01
C THR A 230 20.92 -9.08 -1.28
N LEU A 231 21.09 -8.15 -2.21
CA LEU A 231 21.83 -8.33 -3.46
C LEU A 231 23.32 -8.09 -3.22
N GLU A 232 24.14 -8.65 -4.10
CA GLU A 232 25.56 -8.31 -4.21
C GLU A 232 25.74 -6.78 -4.30
N GLY A 233 26.65 -6.24 -3.50
CA GLY A 233 26.79 -4.79 -3.29
C GLY A 233 25.96 -4.22 -2.14
N GLY A 234 25.22 -5.06 -1.40
CA GLY A 234 24.52 -4.68 -0.16
C GLY A 234 23.16 -4.00 -0.38
N VAL A 235 22.69 -3.92 -1.62
CA VAL A 235 21.38 -3.36 -1.95
C VAL A 235 20.29 -4.30 -1.47
N ARG A 236 19.23 -3.75 -0.86
CA ARG A 236 18.13 -4.54 -0.30
C ARG A 236 16.85 -4.44 -1.12
N ALA A 237 16.12 -5.54 -1.20
CA ALA A 237 14.83 -5.64 -1.87
C ALA A 237 13.79 -6.30 -0.96
N CYS A 238 12.56 -5.81 -0.99
CA CYS A 238 11.41 -6.59 -0.55
C CYS A 238 11.00 -7.56 -1.65
N ALA A 239 11.13 -8.84 -1.36
CA ALA A 239 10.78 -9.92 -2.25
C ALA A 239 9.40 -10.48 -1.87
N ARG A 240 8.47 -10.41 -2.82
CA ARG A 240 7.07 -10.82 -2.65
C ARG A 240 6.80 -12.11 -3.40
N TYR A 241 6.56 -13.16 -2.64
CA TYR A 241 6.25 -14.48 -3.13
C TYR A 241 4.78 -14.81 -2.88
N ARG A 242 4.06 -15.26 -3.92
CA ARG A 242 2.66 -15.64 -3.82
C ARG A 242 2.39 -16.94 -4.56
N GLN A 243 1.48 -17.72 -4.00
CA GLN A 243 0.91 -18.87 -4.68
C GLN A 243 -0.08 -18.42 -5.77
N ASN A 244 -0.80 -17.32 -5.52
CA ASN A 244 -1.74 -16.76 -6.47
C ASN A 244 -1.05 -15.78 -7.41
N THR A 245 -1.05 -16.11 -8.70
CA THR A 245 -0.54 -15.29 -9.79
C THR A 245 -1.22 -13.91 -9.87
N ASP A 246 -2.52 -13.82 -9.54
CA ASP A 246 -3.26 -12.53 -9.56
C ASP A 246 -2.57 -11.47 -8.70
N GLN A 247 -1.93 -11.87 -7.60
CA GLN A 247 -1.28 -10.95 -6.66
C GLN A 247 0.08 -10.48 -7.18
N ILE A 248 0.85 -11.38 -7.81
CA ILE A 248 2.09 -11.03 -8.51
C ILE A 248 1.78 -10.08 -9.68
N GLN A 249 0.74 -10.39 -10.45
CA GLN A 249 0.28 -9.55 -11.55
C GLN A 249 -0.26 -8.21 -11.05
N GLY A 250 -1.03 -8.19 -9.96
CA GLY A 250 -1.54 -6.96 -9.33
C GLY A 250 -0.41 -6.01 -8.98
N GLU A 251 0.66 -6.53 -8.37
CA GLU A 251 1.83 -5.73 -8.03
C GLU A 251 2.53 -5.16 -9.27
N ILE A 252 2.93 -6.02 -10.22
CA ILE A 252 3.75 -5.58 -11.36
C ILE A 252 2.96 -4.71 -12.36
N PHE A 253 1.70 -5.04 -12.64
CA PHE A 253 0.85 -4.21 -13.51
C PHE A 253 0.34 -2.96 -12.79
N GLY A 254 0.21 -2.99 -11.46
CA GLY A 254 -0.01 -1.80 -10.65
C GLY A 254 1.14 -0.81 -10.77
N PHE A 255 2.39 -1.30 -10.71
CA PHE A 255 3.59 -0.50 -10.95
C PHE A 255 3.61 0.13 -12.36
N TYR A 256 3.28 -0.63 -13.40
CA TYR A 256 3.18 -0.10 -14.77
C TYR A 256 2.06 0.93 -14.94
N LEU A 257 0.90 0.70 -14.35
CA LEU A 257 -0.20 1.65 -14.39
C LEU A 257 0.15 2.95 -13.67
N ALA A 258 0.87 2.88 -12.53
CA ALA A 258 1.36 4.07 -11.84
C ALA A 258 2.28 4.90 -12.75
N GLY A 259 3.21 4.27 -13.47
CA GLY A 259 4.04 4.96 -14.47
C GLY A 259 3.22 5.65 -15.55
N LEU A 260 2.22 4.97 -16.12
CA LEU A 260 1.32 5.56 -17.12
C LEU A 260 0.48 6.72 -16.60
N LEU A 261 0.19 6.75 -15.30
CA LEU A 261 -0.53 7.83 -14.61
C LEU A 261 0.39 8.99 -14.21
N GLY A 262 1.71 8.89 -14.41
CA GLY A 262 2.67 9.87 -13.89
C GLY A 262 2.82 9.79 -12.36
N LEU A 263 2.40 8.67 -11.76
CA LEU A 263 2.49 8.39 -10.32
C LEU A 263 3.64 7.43 -9.99
N GLY A 264 4.53 7.17 -10.95
CA GLY A 264 5.71 6.31 -10.76
C GLY A 264 6.58 6.73 -9.57
N GLY A 265 6.60 8.02 -9.23
CA GLY A 265 7.31 8.53 -8.06
C GLY A 265 6.81 8.01 -6.72
N HIS A 266 5.53 7.61 -6.62
CA HIS A 266 4.90 7.10 -5.39
C HIS A 266 5.06 5.59 -5.20
N VAL A 267 5.48 4.85 -6.23
CA VAL A 267 5.67 3.39 -6.15
C VAL A 267 7.15 3.07 -6.22
N ALA A 268 7.63 2.24 -5.29
CA ALA A 268 9.03 1.85 -5.30
C ALA A 268 9.36 1.03 -6.55
N PRO A 269 10.54 1.24 -7.17
CA PRO A 269 11.02 0.46 -8.29
C PRO A 269 10.82 -1.03 -8.07
N SER A 270 10.13 -1.68 -9.03
CA SER A 270 9.76 -3.09 -8.93
C SER A 270 10.11 -3.82 -10.21
N SER A 271 10.54 -5.08 -10.09
CA SER A 271 10.89 -5.93 -11.23
C SER A 271 10.64 -7.40 -10.90
N LEU A 272 10.41 -8.22 -11.91
CA LEU A 272 10.19 -9.65 -11.72
C LEU A 272 11.53 -10.41 -11.58
N ALA A 273 11.52 -11.49 -10.81
CA ALA A 273 12.59 -12.48 -10.75
C ALA A 273 12.00 -13.89 -10.70
N VAL A 274 12.75 -14.89 -11.17
CA VAL A 274 12.39 -16.30 -11.04
C VAL A 274 13.22 -16.96 -9.95
N VAL A 275 12.58 -17.63 -9.00
CA VAL A 275 13.26 -18.35 -7.91
C VAL A 275 14.12 -19.47 -8.48
N GLY A 276 15.37 -19.57 -8.04
CA GLY A 276 16.28 -20.65 -8.43
C GLY A 276 16.77 -20.59 -9.88
N ARG A 277 16.51 -19.49 -10.60
CA ARG A 277 17.04 -19.22 -11.94
C ARG A 277 17.58 -17.79 -12.00
N GLY A 278 18.73 -17.60 -12.64
CA GLY A 278 19.18 -16.26 -13.06
C GLY A 278 18.93 -16.02 -14.54
N PRO A 279 19.40 -14.87 -15.07
CA PRO A 279 19.24 -14.53 -16.47
C PRO A 279 19.88 -15.61 -17.34
N THR A 280 19.21 -15.91 -18.44
CA THR A 280 19.87 -16.53 -19.59
C THR A 280 20.75 -15.47 -20.24
N THR A 281 22.04 -15.47 -19.95
CA THR A 281 22.99 -14.74 -20.78
C THR A 281 23.16 -15.50 -22.08
N ALA A 282 23.15 -14.79 -23.22
CA ALA A 282 23.69 -15.36 -24.45
C ALA A 282 25.17 -15.65 -24.17
N ALA A 283 25.50 -16.91 -23.88
CA ALA A 283 26.83 -17.31 -23.48
C ALA A 283 27.79 -17.05 -24.66
N PRO A 284 28.78 -16.15 -24.55
CA PRO A 284 29.77 -15.97 -25.62
C PRO A 284 30.70 -17.19 -25.74
N ASN A 285 30.74 -18.04 -24.72
CA ASN A 285 31.77 -19.07 -24.53
C ASN A 285 31.20 -20.49 -24.37
N SER A 286 29.91 -20.73 -24.61
CA SER A 286 29.42 -22.12 -24.61
C SER A 286 29.83 -22.81 -25.91
N LEU A 287 30.61 -23.88 -25.79
CA LEU A 287 31.08 -24.72 -26.92
C LEU A 287 29.93 -25.35 -27.72
N ASP A 288 28.72 -25.39 -27.17
CA ASP A 288 27.51 -25.93 -27.79
C ASP A 288 26.45 -24.87 -28.16
N GLY A 289 26.73 -23.57 -27.91
CA GLY A 289 25.79 -22.48 -28.14
C GLY A 289 24.57 -22.45 -27.21
N SER A 290 24.53 -23.28 -26.16
CA SER A 290 23.46 -23.25 -25.17
C SER A 290 23.54 -22.01 -24.26
N PRO A 291 22.41 -21.41 -23.86
CA PRO A 291 22.40 -20.30 -22.92
C PRO A 291 22.93 -20.77 -21.56
N GLU A 292 23.93 -20.09 -21.01
CA GLU A 292 24.37 -20.34 -19.64
C GLU A 292 23.33 -19.77 -18.68
N VAL A 293 22.76 -20.64 -17.83
CA VAL A 293 21.83 -20.25 -16.76
C VAL A 293 22.64 -20.05 -15.49
N VAL A 294 22.92 -18.78 -15.16
CA VAL A 294 23.63 -18.45 -13.91
C VAL A 294 22.65 -18.59 -12.74
N ASP A 295 22.88 -19.51 -11.79
CA ASP A 295 22.07 -19.59 -10.58
C ASP A 295 22.45 -18.49 -9.57
N ARG A 296 21.77 -17.35 -9.70
CA ARG A 296 21.94 -16.20 -8.80
C ARG A 296 21.48 -16.44 -7.36
N TRP A 297 20.75 -17.52 -7.09
CA TRP A 297 20.18 -17.84 -5.78
C TRP A 297 21.00 -18.89 -5.02
N SER A 298 22.10 -19.35 -5.62
CA SER A 298 22.95 -20.42 -5.09
C SER A 298 23.36 -20.21 -3.63
N ALA A 299 23.74 -18.99 -3.25
CA ALA A 299 24.15 -18.65 -1.89
C ALA A 299 23.02 -18.72 -0.85
N VAL A 300 21.75 -18.65 -1.28
CA VAL A 300 20.57 -18.61 -0.38
C VAL A 300 19.63 -19.80 -0.54
N ARG A 301 20.06 -20.88 -1.21
CA ARG A 301 19.25 -22.10 -1.44
C ARG A 301 18.63 -22.67 -0.16
N GLY A 302 19.38 -22.72 0.93
CA GLY A 302 18.86 -23.17 2.24
C GLY A 302 17.74 -22.27 2.77
N ALA A 303 17.90 -20.96 2.66
CA ALA A 303 16.91 -19.99 3.11
C ALA A 303 15.63 -20.02 2.26
N LEU A 304 15.72 -20.32 0.95
CA LEU A 304 14.55 -20.54 0.09
C LEU A 304 13.71 -21.73 0.57
N GLY A 305 14.36 -22.81 0.99
CA GLY A 305 13.69 -23.99 1.57
C GLY A 305 12.94 -23.66 2.86
N VAL A 306 13.58 -22.91 3.78
CA VAL A 306 12.93 -22.42 5.01
C VAL A 306 11.76 -21.48 4.70
N ALA A 307 11.88 -20.67 3.64
CA ALA A 307 10.80 -19.81 3.16
C ALA A 307 9.66 -20.55 2.46
N GLN A 308 9.83 -21.84 2.17
CA GLN A 308 8.92 -22.66 1.39
C GLN A 308 8.65 -22.07 -0.01
N TRP A 309 9.69 -21.48 -0.62
CA TRP A 309 9.61 -20.98 -1.98
C TRP A 309 9.91 -22.10 -2.96
N ALA A 310 9.04 -22.25 -3.96
CA ALA A 310 9.25 -23.22 -5.02
C ALA A 310 10.16 -22.65 -6.12
N ASP A 311 11.08 -23.47 -6.61
CA ASP A 311 11.90 -23.15 -7.79
C ASP A 311 11.02 -22.88 -9.01
N GLY A 312 11.48 -21.99 -9.88
CA GLY A 312 10.77 -21.60 -11.09
C GLY A 312 9.56 -20.67 -10.88
N LYS A 313 9.23 -20.31 -9.63
CA LYS A 313 8.16 -19.34 -9.35
C LYS A 313 8.61 -17.90 -9.58
N ALA A 314 7.71 -17.09 -10.13
CA ALA A 314 7.90 -15.66 -10.21
C ALA A 314 7.72 -15.00 -8.84
N VAL A 315 8.58 -14.04 -8.54
CA VAL A 315 8.49 -13.13 -7.40
C VAL A 315 8.64 -11.70 -7.88
N VAL A 316 8.04 -10.75 -7.16
CA VAL A 316 8.31 -9.33 -7.39
C VAL A 316 9.39 -8.87 -6.41
N LEU A 317 10.45 -8.28 -6.94
CA LEU A 317 11.51 -7.63 -6.18
C LEU A 317 11.30 -6.12 -6.25
N THR A 318 10.87 -5.55 -5.13
CA THR A 318 10.65 -4.11 -4.95
C THR A 318 11.80 -3.53 -4.14
N GLN A 319 12.33 -2.39 -4.53
CA GLN A 319 13.41 -1.72 -3.78
C GLN A 319 13.01 -1.51 -2.32
N PHE A 320 13.87 -1.90 -1.38
CA PHE A 320 13.65 -1.64 0.03
C PHE A 320 13.88 -0.16 0.35
N VAL A 321 12.95 0.45 1.09
CA VAL A 321 13.03 1.85 1.53
C VAL A 321 13.00 1.87 3.06
N ASP A 322 13.99 2.54 3.66
CA ASP A 322 14.06 2.77 5.10
C ASP A 322 13.46 4.13 5.50
N GLY A 323 13.42 4.43 6.80
CA GLY A 323 12.90 5.70 7.29
C GLY A 323 11.40 5.90 7.09
N LEU A 324 10.66 4.82 6.84
CA LEU A 324 9.22 4.83 6.65
C LEU A 324 8.47 4.88 7.98
N GLY A 325 7.52 5.81 8.07
CA GLY A 325 6.55 5.89 9.16
C GLY A 325 5.13 5.67 8.66
N PRO A 326 4.17 5.46 9.57
CA PRO A 326 2.76 5.31 9.21
C PRO A 326 2.20 6.58 8.57
N ALA A 327 1.35 6.40 7.56
CA ALA A 327 0.54 7.47 6.98
C ALA A 327 -0.90 7.41 7.51
N TYR A 328 -1.35 8.50 8.13
CA TYR A 328 -2.69 8.59 8.71
C TYR A 328 -3.67 9.20 7.72
N ILE A 329 -4.90 8.69 7.70
CA ILE A 329 -5.97 9.24 6.86
C ILE A 329 -6.16 10.73 7.23
N PRO A 330 -6.19 11.69 6.29
CA PRO A 330 -6.34 13.10 6.60
C PRO A 330 -7.69 13.39 7.27
N PRO A 331 -7.78 14.35 8.21
CA PRO A 331 -9.03 14.69 8.88
C PRO A 331 -10.22 14.94 7.93
N LEU A 332 -9.99 15.61 6.79
CA LEU A 332 -11.00 15.85 5.76
C LEU A 332 -11.61 14.55 5.19
N LEU A 333 -10.88 13.44 5.24
CA LEU A 333 -11.29 12.13 4.75
C LEU A 333 -11.76 11.20 5.88
N ARG A 334 -11.85 11.67 7.14
CA ARG A 334 -12.35 10.90 8.29
C ARG A 334 -13.82 11.15 8.62
N GLY A 335 -14.30 12.38 8.41
CA GLY A 335 -15.66 12.79 8.78
C GLY A 335 -16.75 12.03 8.03
N GLY A 336 -17.99 12.04 8.51
CA GLY A 336 -19.11 11.29 7.89
C GLY A 336 -19.25 11.55 6.39
N ASP A 337 -19.19 12.81 6.00
CA ASP A 337 -19.35 13.24 4.62
C ASP A 337 -18.10 13.04 3.76
N LYS A 338 -16.92 12.82 4.36
CA LYS A 338 -15.59 12.71 3.71
C LYS A 338 -15.46 13.70 2.55
N ARG A 339 -14.97 14.92 2.80
CA ARG A 339 -15.00 15.98 1.79
C ARG A 339 -13.67 16.69 1.69
N MET A 340 -12.98 16.42 0.59
CA MET A 340 -11.84 17.16 0.09
C MET A 340 -12.28 17.92 -1.17
N HIS A 341 -13.28 18.80 -1.01
CA HIS A 341 -13.73 19.69 -2.07
C HIS A 341 -13.14 21.09 -1.85
N PRO A 342 -13.15 21.97 -2.87
CA PRO A 342 -12.57 23.30 -2.74
C PRO A 342 -13.04 24.13 -1.53
N PRO A 343 -14.34 24.12 -1.13
CA PRO A 343 -14.77 24.82 0.08
C PRO A 343 -14.14 24.27 1.38
N ASP A 344 -13.93 22.97 1.46
CA ASP A 344 -13.35 22.31 2.64
C ASP A 344 -11.85 22.65 2.74
N VAL A 345 -11.14 22.60 1.62
CA VAL A 345 -9.72 23.00 1.55
C VAL A 345 -9.55 24.50 1.84
N LYS A 346 -10.43 25.37 1.32
CA LYS A 346 -10.42 26.81 1.65
C LYS A 346 -10.66 27.07 3.13
N THR A 347 -11.51 26.27 3.77
CA THR A 347 -11.74 26.36 5.23
C THR A 347 -10.48 25.96 6.00
N LEU A 348 -9.84 24.85 5.61
CA LEU A 348 -8.56 24.43 6.17
C LEU A 348 -7.48 25.53 6.05
N ILE A 349 -7.36 26.17 4.88
CA ILE A 349 -6.40 27.27 4.66
C ILE A 349 -6.71 28.43 5.62
N ARG A 350 -7.98 28.86 5.69
CA ARG A 350 -8.39 29.98 6.56
C ARG A 350 -8.08 29.70 8.02
N ASP A 351 -8.40 28.50 8.50
CA ASP A 351 -8.18 28.12 9.90
C ASP A 351 -6.67 28.03 10.20
N GLY A 352 -5.87 27.52 9.27
CA GLY A 352 -4.42 27.48 9.40
C GLY A 352 -3.76 28.87 9.41
N ILE A 353 -4.24 29.81 8.59
CA ILE A 353 -3.77 31.21 8.60
C ILE A 353 -4.14 31.87 9.94
N ARG A 354 -5.39 31.73 10.40
CA ARG A 354 -5.84 32.28 11.69
C ARG A 354 -5.02 31.75 12.86
N ALA A 355 -4.75 30.45 12.89
CA ALA A 355 -3.91 29.85 13.93
C ALA A 355 -2.48 30.39 13.92
N SER A 356 -1.91 30.61 12.72
CA SER A 356 -0.56 31.17 12.56
C SER A 356 -0.51 32.63 13.02
N SER A 357 -1.49 33.46 12.63
CA SER A 357 -1.58 34.86 13.07
C SER A 357 -1.79 35.00 14.58
N LEU A 358 -2.53 34.08 15.21
CA LEU A 358 -2.66 34.05 16.68
C LEU A 358 -1.34 33.68 17.35
N ALA A 359 -0.58 32.73 16.80
CA ALA A 359 0.76 32.39 17.30
C ALA A 359 1.73 33.58 17.17
N ASP A 360 1.69 34.28 16.03
CA ASP A 360 2.52 35.48 15.80
C ASP A 360 2.15 36.63 16.75
N LEU A 361 0.86 36.82 17.06
CA LEU A 361 0.40 37.82 18.04
C LEU A 361 0.84 37.48 19.48
N VAL A 362 0.94 36.19 19.82
CA VAL A 362 1.50 35.76 21.11
C VAL A 362 3.01 36.00 21.18
N HIS A 363 3.71 35.96 20.04
CA HIS A 363 5.15 36.20 19.95
C HIS A 363 5.53 37.67 19.75
N HIS A 364 4.67 38.50 19.13
CA HIS A 364 4.90 39.91 18.90
C HIS A 364 4.04 40.80 19.80
N ASN A 365 4.55 41.03 21.01
CA ASN A 365 4.07 42.11 21.88
C ASN A 365 5.04 43.31 21.83
N THR A 366 5.43 43.76 20.62
CA THR A 366 6.09 45.07 20.40
C THR A 366 5.86 45.58 18.97
N SER A 367 4.98 46.59 18.85
CA SER A 367 4.91 47.69 17.87
C SER A 367 5.05 47.42 16.36
N GLY A 368 3.97 47.67 15.61
CA GLY A 368 4.05 48.00 14.17
C GLY A 368 2.68 47.96 13.48
N GLY A 369 2.22 49.10 12.95
CA GLY A 369 0.88 49.30 12.37
C GLY A 369 0.60 48.59 11.02
N PRO A 370 -0.63 48.69 10.51
CA PRO A 370 -1.11 47.89 9.39
C PRO A 370 -0.63 48.46 8.06
N SER A 371 0.20 47.71 7.33
CA SER A 371 0.46 47.93 5.90
C SER A 371 -0.36 46.93 5.07
N SER A 372 -1.07 47.49 4.10
CA SER A 372 -1.94 46.85 3.13
C SER A 372 -1.23 45.82 2.24
N THR A 373 -2.01 44.81 1.82
CA THR A 373 -1.72 43.82 0.75
C THR A 373 -0.45 42.99 0.90
N ALA A 374 -0.28 42.34 2.06
CA ALA A 374 0.67 41.24 2.19
C ALA A 374 -0.07 39.90 1.98
N THR A 375 0.31 39.17 0.93
CA THR A 375 0.07 37.73 0.83
C THR A 375 0.66 37.10 2.09
N VAL A 376 -0.18 36.74 3.07
CA VAL A 376 0.29 36.08 4.29
C VAL A 376 0.94 34.76 3.85
N PRO A 377 2.26 34.58 4.04
CA PRO A 377 2.93 33.36 3.64
C PRO A 377 2.30 32.19 4.41
N LEU A 378 1.98 31.10 3.70
CA LEU A 378 1.49 29.89 4.35
C LEU A 378 2.55 29.39 5.33
N SER A 379 2.14 29.05 6.55
CA SER A 379 3.04 28.40 7.49
C SER A 379 3.54 27.07 6.91
N SER A 380 4.78 26.68 7.25
CA SER A 380 5.39 25.43 6.78
C SER A 380 4.54 24.21 7.14
N ASP A 381 3.88 24.23 8.30
CA ASP A 381 2.99 23.16 8.74
C ASP A 381 1.70 23.07 7.93
N LEU A 382 1.11 24.20 7.54
CA LEU A 382 -0.06 24.24 6.66
C LEU A 382 0.32 23.76 5.25
N LEU A 383 1.45 24.22 4.72
CA LEU A 383 1.95 23.77 3.42
C LEU A 383 2.22 22.25 3.40
N ARG A 384 2.80 21.70 4.47
CA ARG A 384 2.99 20.25 4.62
C ARG A 384 1.67 19.48 4.64
N GLN A 385 0.63 20.01 5.28
CA GLN A 385 -0.71 19.39 5.28
C GLN A 385 -1.35 19.42 3.88
N LEU A 386 -1.24 20.53 3.16
CA LEU A 386 -1.79 20.68 1.81
C LEU A 386 -1.07 19.80 0.78
N THR A 387 0.26 19.71 0.86
CA THR A 387 1.06 18.81 0.02
C THR A 387 0.77 17.35 0.32
N GLU A 388 0.55 16.97 1.59
CA GLU A 388 0.09 15.63 1.94
C GLU A 388 -1.30 15.36 1.33
N LEU A 389 -2.28 16.27 1.46
CA LEU A 389 -3.61 16.14 0.84
C LEU A 389 -3.54 16.00 -0.69
N ALA A 390 -2.61 16.69 -1.35
CA ALA A 390 -2.39 16.54 -2.78
C ALA A 390 -1.94 15.12 -3.16
N GLN A 391 -1.01 14.53 -2.40
CA GLN A 391 -0.59 13.14 -2.58
C GLN A 391 -1.72 12.15 -2.26
N TRP A 392 -2.57 12.44 -1.28
CA TRP A 392 -3.79 11.65 -1.04
C TRP A 392 -4.76 11.71 -2.23
N SER A 393 -4.89 12.85 -2.91
CA SER A 393 -5.72 12.94 -4.12
C SER A 393 -5.24 12.00 -5.24
N ASP A 394 -3.93 11.82 -5.38
CA ASP A 394 -3.33 10.86 -6.31
C ASP A 394 -3.61 9.41 -5.88
N LEU A 395 -3.46 9.11 -4.58
CA LEU A 395 -3.75 7.79 -4.03
C LEU A 395 -5.20 7.37 -4.28
N LEU A 396 -6.17 8.25 -4.03
CA LEU A 396 -7.58 7.94 -4.22
C LEU A 396 -7.91 7.61 -5.68
N VAL A 397 -7.29 8.32 -6.63
CA VAL A 397 -7.42 8.02 -8.06
C VAL A 397 -6.78 6.67 -8.39
N PHE A 398 -5.55 6.43 -7.90
CA PHE A 398 -4.83 5.19 -8.16
C PHE A 398 -5.53 3.95 -7.58
N ASP A 399 -5.97 4.01 -6.33
CA ASP A 399 -6.71 2.94 -5.65
C ASP A 399 -8.08 2.73 -6.28
N TYR A 400 -8.76 3.80 -6.72
CA TYR A 400 -9.99 3.65 -7.49
C TYR A 400 -9.71 2.87 -8.77
N LEU A 401 -8.78 3.32 -9.61
CA LEU A 401 -8.49 2.68 -10.89
C LEU A 401 -8.08 1.22 -10.73
N THR A 402 -7.23 0.93 -9.75
CA THR A 402 -6.74 -0.43 -9.48
C THR A 402 -7.71 -1.30 -8.67
N ALA A 403 -8.73 -0.72 -8.04
CA ALA A 403 -9.53 -1.41 -7.03
C ALA A 403 -8.69 -2.00 -5.88
N ASN A 404 -7.63 -1.29 -5.47
CA ASN A 404 -6.78 -1.71 -4.35
C ASN A 404 -7.57 -1.63 -3.03
N LEU A 405 -7.86 -2.78 -2.44
CA LEU A 405 -8.70 -2.88 -1.26
C LEU A 405 -7.92 -2.79 0.05
N ASP A 406 -6.60 -2.99 0.01
CA ASP A 406 -5.76 -3.21 1.19
C ASP A 406 -5.12 -1.92 1.72
N ARG A 407 -5.86 -0.82 1.61
CA ARG A 407 -5.55 0.52 2.12
C ARG A 407 -6.80 1.14 2.76
N VAL A 408 -7.22 2.33 2.33
CA VAL A 408 -8.34 3.09 2.90
C VAL A 408 -9.67 2.33 2.80
N VAL A 409 -9.88 1.55 1.73
CA VAL A 409 -11.06 0.70 1.59
C VAL A 409 -11.14 -0.34 2.71
N ASN A 410 -10.02 -0.91 3.14
CA ASN A 410 -9.98 -1.80 4.29
C ASN A 410 -10.37 -1.06 5.58
N ASN A 411 -9.87 0.16 5.81
CA ASN A 411 -10.30 0.99 6.95
C ASN A 411 -11.82 1.22 6.93
N LEU A 412 -12.38 1.62 5.77
CA LEU A 412 -13.82 1.86 5.62
C LEU A 412 -14.66 0.60 5.79
N TYR A 413 -14.20 -0.54 5.27
CA TYR A 413 -14.89 -1.81 5.45
C TYR A 413 -14.92 -2.22 6.92
N ASN A 414 -13.85 -1.97 7.67
CA ASN A 414 -13.75 -2.34 9.07
C ASN A 414 -14.47 -1.39 10.04
N LEU A 415 -14.98 -0.24 9.57
CA LEU A 415 -15.80 0.66 10.40
C LEU A 415 -17.02 -0.02 11.02
N GLN A 416 -17.56 -1.04 10.36
CA GLN A 416 -18.70 -1.80 10.87
C GLN A 416 -18.42 -2.55 12.18
N TRP A 417 -17.14 -2.78 12.50
CA TRP A 417 -16.71 -3.44 13.74
C TRP A 417 -15.96 -2.50 14.69
N ASN A 418 -15.31 -1.46 14.17
CA ASN A 418 -14.56 -0.50 14.97
C ASN A 418 -14.75 0.93 14.42
N PRO A 419 -15.48 1.82 15.12
CA PRO A 419 -15.70 3.19 14.65
C PRO A 419 -14.43 4.04 14.58
N ALA A 420 -13.36 3.66 15.30
CA ALA A 420 -12.07 4.35 15.28
C ALA A 420 -11.14 3.90 14.14
N MET A 421 -11.63 3.11 13.17
CA MET A 421 -10.79 2.63 12.05
C MET A 421 -10.21 3.75 11.18
N LEU A 422 -10.87 4.91 11.12
CA LEU A 422 -10.38 6.06 10.34
C LEU A 422 -9.31 6.88 11.08
N ASP A 423 -9.12 6.68 12.39
CA ASP A 423 -8.01 7.24 13.15
C ASP A 423 -6.75 6.37 13.10
N SER A 424 -6.89 5.15 12.58
CA SER A 424 -5.76 4.26 12.34
C SER A 424 -5.02 4.63 11.04
N PRO A 425 -3.73 4.32 10.93
CA PRO A 425 -3.01 4.52 9.69
C PRO A 425 -3.63 3.69 8.55
N ALA A 426 -3.53 4.20 7.33
CA ALA A 426 -3.91 3.41 6.16
C ALA A 426 -2.89 2.29 5.97
N HIS A 427 -3.41 1.07 5.83
CA HIS A 427 -2.55 -0.09 5.58
C HIS A 427 -1.77 0.10 4.26
N ASN A 428 -0.56 -0.46 4.20
CA ASN A 428 0.33 -0.41 3.03
C ASN A 428 0.65 1.00 2.49
N LEU A 429 0.35 2.06 3.23
CA LEU A 429 0.72 3.43 2.92
C LEU A 429 1.73 3.92 3.95
N ALA A 430 2.88 4.39 3.47
CA ALA A 430 3.92 4.91 4.34
C ALA A 430 4.25 6.35 3.97
N ARG A 431 4.66 7.12 4.97
CA ARG A 431 5.24 8.45 4.80
C ARG A 431 6.71 8.41 5.15
N LEU A 432 7.55 8.93 4.26
CA LEU A 432 8.96 9.07 4.53
C LEU A 432 9.18 10.10 5.64
N GLN A 433 9.75 9.69 6.78
CA GLN A 433 9.97 10.57 7.95
C GLN A 433 11.33 11.26 7.93
N VAL A 434 12.30 10.64 7.27
CA VAL A 434 13.64 11.20 7.09
C VAL A 434 14.06 10.92 5.65
N PRO A 435 14.80 11.81 4.98
CA PRO A 435 15.38 11.51 3.67
C PRO A 435 16.10 10.17 3.75
N SER A 436 15.69 9.19 2.94
CA SER A 436 16.20 7.82 3.02
C SER A 436 17.67 7.78 2.56
N PRO A 437 18.64 7.49 3.45
CA PRO A 437 20.03 7.38 3.05
C PRO A 437 20.33 6.04 2.36
N SER A 438 19.46 5.03 2.55
CA SER A 438 19.57 3.72 1.91
C SER A 438 19.04 3.70 0.48
N VAL A 439 18.10 4.59 0.13
CA VAL A 439 17.74 4.89 -1.26
C VAL A 439 18.77 5.86 -1.80
N ARG A 440 20.01 5.38 -1.96
CA ARG A 440 20.97 6.12 -2.79
C ARG A 440 20.44 6.07 -4.23
N PRO A 441 20.44 7.20 -4.94
CA PRO A 441 20.11 7.20 -6.34
C PRO A 441 21.12 6.30 -7.05
N PHE A 442 20.59 5.31 -7.75
CA PHE A 442 21.41 4.43 -8.58
C PHE A 442 22.07 5.19 -9.74
N SER A 443 21.47 6.31 -10.14
CA SER A 443 22.03 7.21 -11.13
C SER A 443 23.02 8.21 -10.48
N PRO A 444 24.23 8.39 -11.05
CA PRO A 444 25.13 9.45 -10.63
C PRO A 444 24.41 10.80 -10.64
N GLY A 445 24.37 11.49 -9.50
CA GLY A 445 23.72 12.80 -9.36
C GLY A 445 22.21 12.78 -9.07
N GLY A 446 21.59 11.62 -8.83
CA GLY A 446 20.21 11.62 -8.33
C GLY A 446 20.09 12.23 -6.93
N SER A 447 18.89 12.66 -6.56
CA SER A 447 18.61 13.20 -5.21
C SER A 447 17.80 12.19 -4.40
N PRO A 448 17.97 12.13 -3.06
CA PRO A 448 17.19 11.24 -2.21
C PRO A 448 15.70 11.59 -2.26
N LEU A 449 14.85 10.64 -1.88
CA LEU A 449 13.42 10.88 -1.68
C LEU A 449 13.21 11.98 -0.64
N GLY A 450 12.25 12.86 -0.90
CA GLY A 450 11.93 13.99 -0.02
C GLY A 450 11.15 13.58 1.22
N GLU A 451 11.45 14.17 2.37
CA GLU A 451 10.66 14.00 3.60
C GLU A 451 9.18 14.36 3.35
N GLY A 452 8.26 13.58 3.92
CA GLY A 452 6.83 13.76 3.72
C GLY A 452 6.28 13.12 2.44
N HIS A 453 7.13 12.50 1.61
CA HIS A 453 6.67 11.75 0.44
C HIS A 453 5.87 10.50 0.86
N LEU A 454 4.72 10.28 0.23
CA LEU A 454 3.88 9.10 0.43
C LEU A 454 4.28 7.98 -0.53
N LEU A 455 4.51 6.79 0.01
CA LEU A 455 4.80 5.58 -0.75
C LEU A 455 3.64 4.59 -0.75
N PHE A 456 3.27 4.20 -1.96
CA PHE A 456 2.20 3.25 -2.25
C PHE A 456 2.78 1.84 -2.28
N LEU A 457 2.86 1.21 -1.10
CA LEU A 457 3.41 -0.14 -0.91
C LEU A 457 2.34 -1.23 -1.12
N ASP A 458 2.73 -2.48 -1.32
CA ASP A 458 1.83 -3.64 -1.39
C ASP A 458 0.57 -3.44 -2.26
N ASN A 459 0.80 -3.30 -3.56
CA ASN A 459 -0.24 -3.17 -4.58
C ASN A 459 -0.68 -4.55 -5.12
N GLU A 460 -0.44 -5.63 -4.38
CA GLU A 460 -0.81 -7.00 -4.78
C GLU A 460 -2.32 -7.20 -4.93
N SER A 461 -3.13 -6.39 -4.25
CA SER A 461 -4.59 -6.45 -4.39
C SER A 461 -5.11 -5.67 -5.62
N ALA A 462 -4.23 -4.97 -6.34
CA ALA A 462 -4.59 -4.19 -7.53
C ALA A 462 -5.05 -5.08 -8.69
N LEU A 463 -5.86 -4.47 -9.57
CA LEU A 463 -6.35 -5.02 -10.83
C LEU A 463 -7.03 -6.37 -10.63
N LEU A 464 -6.44 -7.49 -11.02
CA LEU A 464 -7.12 -8.80 -11.07
C LEU A 464 -7.80 -9.14 -9.74
N HIS A 465 -7.04 -9.18 -8.65
CA HIS A 465 -7.57 -9.55 -7.34
C HIS A 465 -8.66 -8.58 -6.88
N GLY A 466 -8.42 -7.27 -6.98
CA GLY A 466 -9.37 -6.22 -6.61
C GLY A 466 -10.63 -6.23 -7.46
N TYR A 467 -10.48 -6.40 -8.78
CA TYR A 467 -11.57 -6.47 -9.75
C TYR A 467 -12.51 -7.64 -9.52
N ARG A 468 -11.99 -8.80 -9.10
CA ARG A 468 -12.83 -9.94 -8.69
C ARG A 468 -13.69 -9.61 -7.47
N LEU A 469 -13.26 -8.69 -6.62
CA LEU A 469 -13.93 -8.32 -5.38
C LEU A 469 -14.78 -7.05 -5.49
N LEU A 470 -14.80 -6.40 -6.66
CA LEU A 470 -15.62 -5.21 -6.91
C LEU A 470 -17.10 -5.33 -6.51
N PRO A 471 -17.81 -6.45 -6.74
CA PRO A 471 -19.21 -6.58 -6.30
C PRO A 471 -19.41 -6.30 -4.80
N LYS A 472 -18.39 -6.56 -3.98
CA LYS A 472 -18.41 -6.31 -2.54
C LYS A 472 -17.86 -4.94 -2.16
N TYR A 473 -16.81 -4.47 -2.85
CA TYR A 473 -16.03 -3.32 -2.39
C TYR A 473 -16.22 -2.03 -3.20
N GLU A 474 -16.89 -2.06 -4.37
CA GLU A 474 -16.99 -0.89 -5.24
C GLU A 474 -17.63 0.32 -4.54
N ARG A 475 -18.62 0.12 -3.66
CA ARG A 475 -19.25 1.23 -2.92
C ARG A 475 -18.25 2.05 -2.10
N TYR A 476 -17.19 1.41 -1.58
CA TYR A 476 -16.16 2.09 -0.79
C TYR A 476 -15.21 2.86 -1.71
N HIS A 477 -14.80 2.26 -2.83
CA HIS A 477 -14.02 2.95 -3.85
C HIS A 477 -14.75 4.16 -4.41
N ALA A 478 -16.02 4.01 -4.79
CA ALA A 478 -16.85 5.11 -5.29
C ALA A 478 -17.00 6.22 -4.24
N SER A 479 -17.32 5.87 -2.99
CA SER A 479 -17.42 6.86 -1.91
C SER A 479 -16.11 7.63 -1.68
N LEU A 480 -14.95 6.98 -1.85
CA LEU A 480 -13.65 7.64 -1.74
C LEU A 480 -13.36 8.53 -2.95
N LEU A 481 -13.66 8.09 -4.17
CA LEU A 481 -13.52 8.95 -5.36
C LEU A 481 -14.41 10.19 -5.23
N ASP A 482 -15.68 10.01 -4.83
CA ASP A 482 -16.66 11.09 -4.68
C ASP A 482 -16.30 12.08 -3.56
N SER A 483 -15.48 11.64 -2.59
CA SER A 483 -14.95 12.49 -1.52
C SER A 483 -13.97 13.56 -2.02
N ALA A 484 -13.34 13.36 -3.18
CA ALA A 484 -12.31 14.25 -3.71
C ALA A 484 -12.85 15.11 -4.87
N CYS A 485 -12.63 16.43 -4.80
CA CYS A 485 -12.82 17.35 -5.92
C CYS A 485 -11.69 18.39 -6.04
N VAL A 486 -10.51 18.07 -5.47
CA VAL A 486 -9.27 18.83 -5.68
C VAL A 486 -8.21 17.83 -6.11
N PHE A 487 -7.70 18.01 -7.33
CA PHE A 487 -6.76 17.07 -7.95
C PHE A 487 -5.51 17.79 -8.42
N ARG A 488 -4.43 17.03 -8.55
CA ARG A 488 -3.23 17.52 -9.21
C ARG A 488 -3.44 17.64 -10.71
N ARG A 489 -2.85 18.66 -11.33
CA ARG A 489 -2.98 18.90 -12.78
C ARG A 489 -2.37 17.76 -13.57
N SER A 490 -1.18 17.31 -13.16
CA SER A 490 -0.46 16.19 -13.77
C SER A 490 -1.30 14.90 -13.80
N THR A 491 -2.00 14.60 -12.71
CA THR A 491 -2.87 13.42 -12.56
C THR A 491 -4.11 13.53 -13.45
N VAL A 492 -4.77 14.68 -13.48
CA VAL A 492 -5.92 14.92 -14.38
C VAL A 492 -5.50 14.78 -15.85
N ASP A 493 -4.36 15.36 -16.23
CA ASP A 493 -3.84 15.27 -17.59
C ASP A 493 -3.44 13.83 -17.96
N ALA A 494 -2.88 13.07 -17.02
CA ALA A 494 -2.58 11.65 -17.24
C ALA A 494 -3.85 10.82 -17.46
N VAL A 495 -4.88 11.01 -16.64
CA VAL A 495 -6.18 10.35 -16.81
C VAL A 495 -6.81 10.74 -18.15
N ARG A 496 -6.74 12.01 -18.56
CA ARG A 496 -7.22 12.47 -19.87
C ARG A 496 -6.47 11.79 -21.02
N ARG A 497 -5.13 11.70 -20.93
CA ARG A 497 -4.30 10.99 -21.92
C ARG A 497 -4.66 9.52 -22.02
N LEU A 498 -4.89 8.84 -20.89
CA LEU A 498 -5.28 7.42 -20.89
C LEU A 498 -6.68 7.22 -21.46
N ARG A 499 -7.64 8.08 -21.10
CA ARG A 499 -9.00 8.02 -21.65
C ARG A 499 -9.03 8.23 -23.16
N ALA A 500 -8.24 9.17 -23.68
CA ALA A 500 -8.14 9.47 -25.10
C ALA A 500 -7.52 8.31 -25.91
N LYS A 501 -6.68 7.49 -25.28
CA LYS A 501 -6.05 6.31 -25.89
C LYS A 501 -6.90 5.05 -25.81
N ARG A 502 -8.12 5.07 -25.25
CA ARG A 502 -8.90 3.83 -25.10
C ARG A 502 -9.33 3.27 -26.48
N PRO A 503 -9.31 1.94 -26.66
CA PRO A 503 -9.02 0.89 -25.65
C PRO A 503 -7.52 0.54 -25.47
N GLU A 504 -6.60 1.27 -26.09
CA GLU A 504 -5.15 0.97 -26.17
C GLU A 504 -4.39 1.06 -24.83
N VAL A 505 -5.06 1.33 -23.71
CA VAL A 505 -4.46 1.26 -22.36
C VAL A 505 -3.92 -0.15 -22.10
N GLY A 506 -4.64 -1.18 -22.54
CA GLY A 506 -4.17 -2.56 -22.48
C GLY A 506 -2.87 -2.78 -23.25
N GLU A 507 -2.75 -2.20 -24.44
CA GLU A 507 -1.54 -2.27 -25.26
C GLU A 507 -0.39 -1.43 -24.69
N ALA A 508 -0.66 -0.34 -23.99
CA ALA A 508 0.36 0.40 -23.25
C ALA A 508 0.93 -0.42 -22.07
N LEU A 509 0.07 -1.11 -21.32
CA LEU A 509 0.49 -2.03 -20.26
C LEU A 509 1.21 -3.25 -20.82
N ARG A 510 0.74 -3.79 -21.95
CA ARG A 510 1.38 -4.91 -22.64
C ARG A 510 2.78 -4.55 -23.11
N ARG A 511 2.94 -3.39 -23.76
CA ARG A 511 4.25 -2.87 -24.16
C ARG A 511 5.17 -2.66 -22.96
N SER A 512 4.65 -2.14 -21.85
CA SER A 512 5.43 -1.99 -20.62
C SER A 512 5.94 -3.36 -20.14
N PHE A 513 5.07 -4.36 -20.01
CA PHE A 513 5.47 -5.71 -19.61
C PHE A 513 6.44 -6.36 -20.61
N GLN A 514 6.22 -6.20 -21.91
CA GLN A 514 7.08 -6.76 -22.95
C GLN A 514 8.46 -6.11 -23.01
N ASN A 515 8.57 -4.81 -22.74
CA ASN A 515 9.82 -4.07 -22.75
C ASN A 515 10.61 -4.30 -21.45
N PHE A 516 9.89 -4.36 -20.33
CA PHE A 516 10.48 -4.37 -19.00
C PHE A 516 10.61 -5.76 -18.38
N ASP A 517 9.92 -6.78 -18.88
CA ASP A 517 9.99 -8.17 -18.38
C ASP A 517 9.81 -9.20 -19.52
N PRO A 518 10.57 -9.10 -20.64
CA PRO A 518 10.37 -9.97 -21.81
C PRO A 518 10.54 -11.47 -21.49
N GLU A 519 11.42 -11.84 -20.56
CA GLU A 519 11.66 -13.22 -20.14
C GLU A 519 10.52 -13.85 -19.33
N PHE A 520 9.53 -13.06 -18.88
CA PHE A 520 8.44 -13.54 -18.02
C PHE A 520 7.16 -13.87 -18.79
N ARG A 521 7.15 -13.77 -20.13
CA ARG A 521 5.97 -14.06 -20.97
C ARG A 521 5.42 -15.47 -20.78
N ASP A 522 6.31 -16.43 -20.55
CA ASP A 522 5.95 -17.85 -20.39
C ASP A 522 5.73 -18.24 -18.92
N VAL A 523 6.03 -17.34 -17.97
CA VAL A 523 5.92 -17.58 -16.52
C VAL A 523 4.70 -16.87 -15.93
N LEU A 524 4.41 -15.66 -16.42
CA LEU A 524 3.35 -14.81 -15.92
C LEU A 524 2.39 -14.44 -17.07
N PRO A 525 1.12 -14.87 -17.03
CA PRO A 525 0.16 -14.49 -18.04
C PRO A 525 -0.04 -12.96 -18.04
N PHE A 526 -0.38 -12.41 -19.20
CA PHE A 526 -0.80 -11.01 -19.28
C PHE A 526 -2.21 -10.81 -18.68
N LEU A 527 -2.60 -9.55 -18.45
CA LEU A 527 -3.94 -9.19 -17.97
C LEU A 527 -5.04 -9.74 -18.90
N PRO A 528 -6.10 -10.37 -18.36
CA PRO A 528 -7.21 -10.85 -19.16
C PRO A 528 -8.06 -9.69 -19.67
N GLU A 529 -8.73 -9.90 -20.81
CA GLU A 529 -9.55 -8.89 -21.48
C GLU A 529 -10.63 -8.29 -20.56
N LYS A 530 -11.23 -9.11 -19.69
CA LYS A 530 -12.19 -8.65 -18.68
C LYS A 530 -11.59 -7.57 -17.75
N SER A 531 -10.35 -7.74 -17.31
CA SER A 531 -9.67 -6.76 -16.46
C SER A 531 -9.37 -5.47 -17.22
N LEU A 532 -8.99 -5.56 -18.50
CA LEU A 532 -8.76 -4.38 -19.35
C LEU A 532 -10.04 -3.58 -19.59
N LYS A 533 -11.16 -4.27 -19.83
CA LYS A 533 -12.49 -3.64 -19.93
C LYS A 533 -12.85 -2.91 -18.64
N ILE A 534 -12.66 -3.55 -17.48
CA ILE A 534 -12.91 -2.92 -16.17
C ILE A 534 -12.03 -1.68 -16.00
N LEU A 535 -10.72 -1.77 -16.27
CA LEU A 535 -9.81 -0.62 -16.19
C LEU A 535 -10.27 0.54 -17.08
N ASN A 536 -10.64 0.27 -18.33
CA ASN A 536 -11.12 1.29 -19.27
C ASN A 536 -12.43 1.95 -18.82
N MET A 537 -13.35 1.20 -18.19
CA MET A 537 -14.57 1.76 -17.58
C MET A 537 -14.25 2.60 -16.34
N ARG A 538 -13.26 2.20 -15.53
CA ARG A 538 -12.88 2.96 -14.33
C ARG A 538 -12.16 4.26 -14.70
N ILE A 539 -11.30 4.24 -15.71
CA ILE A 539 -10.69 5.44 -16.30
C ILE A 539 -11.77 6.41 -16.80
N GLU A 540 -12.82 5.89 -17.44
CA GLU A 540 -13.97 6.68 -17.87
C GLU A 540 -14.60 7.42 -16.69
N ARG A 541 -14.95 6.68 -15.63
CA ARG A 541 -15.63 7.20 -14.45
C ARG A 541 -14.79 8.24 -13.70
N VAL A 542 -13.47 8.02 -13.56
CA VAL A 542 -12.57 9.00 -12.94
C VAL A 542 -12.51 10.28 -13.77
N HIS A 543 -12.39 10.17 -15.09
CA HIS A 543 -12.37 11.35 -15.94
C HIS A 543 -13.68 12.15 -15.86
N GLU A 544 -14.84 11.47 -15.90
CA GLU A 544 -16.14 12.13 -15.73
C GLU A 544 -16.24 12.85 -14.39
N HIS A 545 -15.79 12.18 -13.32
CA HIS A 545 -15.73 12.78 -11.99
C HIS A 545 -14.91 14.08 -11.96
N MET A 546 -13.70 14.03 -12.53
CA MET A 546 -12.81 15.20 -12.61
C MET A 546 -13.44 16.35 -13.40
N VAL A 547 -14.08 16.03 -14.54
CA VAL A 547 -14.79 17.01 -15.36
C VAL A 547 -15.96 17.63 -14.60
N ASP A 548 -16.73 16.84 -13.86
CA ASP A 548 -17.86 17.35 -13.08
C ASP A 548 -17.40 18.22 -11.90
N CYS A 549 -16.35 17.83 -11.18
CA CYS A 549 -15.71 18.69 -10.17
C CYS A 549 -15.25 20.01 -10.81
N GLN A 550 -14.59 19.96 -11.98
CA GLN A 550 -14.11 21.14 -12.69
C GLN A 550 -15.29 22.07 -13.05
N ARG A 551 -16.35 21.56 -13.70
CA ARG A 551 -17.55 22.35 -14.03
C ARG A 551 -18.17 22.98 -12.78
N ARG A 552 -18.31 22.21 -11.70
CA ARG A 552 -18.93 22.64 -10.44
C ARG A 552 -18.16 23.78 -9.77
N TYR A 553 -16.84 23.76 -9.84
CA TYR A 553 -16.01 24.70 -9.07
C TYR A 553 -15.36 25.81 -9.91
N GLU A 554 -15.31 25.70 -11.24
CA GLU A 554 -14.97 26.81 -12.14
C GLU A 554 -16.16 27.74 -12.41
N SER A 555 -17.38 27.20 -12.53
CA SER A 555 -18.59 28.01 -12.70
C SER A 555 -18.87 28.92 -11.49
N ARG A 556 -18.60 28.42 -10.28
CA ARG A 556 -18.72 29.18 -9.02
C ARG A 556 -17.67 30.28 -8.90
N ALA A 557 -16.45 30.04 -9.38
CA ALA A 557 -15.40 31.07 -9.42
C ALA A 557 -15.80 32.23 -10.36
N ARG A 558 -16.33 31.91 -11.56
CA ARG A 558 -16.81 32.92 -12.52
C ARG A 558 -18.04 33.70 -12.03
N GLN A 559 -18.91 33.10 -11.22
CA GLN A 559 -20.07 33.79 -10.63
C GLN A 559 -19.69 34.71 -9.46
N GLY A 560 -18.62 34.41 -8.72
CA GLY A 560 -18.06 35.31 -7.70
C GLY A 560 -17.49 36.59 -8.33
N LEU A 561 -16.64 36.43 -9.36
CA LEU A 561 -16.03 37.53 -10.11
C LEU A 561 -17.05 38.50 -10.76
N ARG A 562 -18.26 38.03 -11.08
CA ARG A 562 -19.32 38.88 -11.65
C ARG A 562 -20.05 39.72 -10.60
N LYS A 563 -20.03 39.34 -9.33
CA LYS A 563 -20.69 40.09 -8.25
C LYS A 563 -19.83 41.22 -7.70
N ASP A 564 -18.50 41.12 -7.82
CA ASP A 564 -17.56 42.14 -7.36
C ASP A 564 -17.30 43.25 -8.41
N GLY A 565 -17.88 43.13 -9.61
CA GLY A 565 -17.77 44.09 -10.70
C GLY A 565 -19.09 44.80 -11.06
N SER A 566 -20.09 44.80 -10.17
CA SER A 566 -21.39 45.47 -10.36
C SER A 566 -21.67 46.50 -9.28
#